data_AF-A0A9E0AGG3-F1
#
_entry.id   AF-A0A9E0AGG3-F1
#
_cell.length_a   1.000
_cell.length_b   1.000
_cell.length_c   1.000
_cell.angle_alpha   90.00
_cell.angle_beta   90.00
_cell.angle_gamma   90.00
#
_symmetry.space_group_name_H-M   'P 1'
#
loop_
_entity.id
_entity.type
_entity.pdbx_description
1 polymer ?
#
loop_
_entity_poly.entity_id
_entity_poly.type
_entity_poly.pdbx_seq_one_letter_code
_entity_poly.pdbx_strand_id
1 'polypeptide(L)'
;MSASHDQHINTIEGAGINPDQPHGTKDIWKTFWILFILTIVDIAFYFAVSPSMFRNWVFIFLGIVKAYFIVGVFMHMKYERKNLIQTIILPVLFILGLIATCIYEGNFWDSININLD
;
A
#
# COMPACT_ATOMS: atom_id res chain seq x y z
N MET A 1 4.33 64.79 12.47
CA MET A 1 4.47 63.72 11.46
C MET A 1 5.43 62.66 11.99
N SER A 2 5.01 61.90 13.01
CA SER A 2 5.80 60.84 13.66
C SER A 2 4.87 59.88 14.40
N ALA A 3 3.90 59.31 13.68
CA ALA A 3 2.97 58.29 14.21
C ALA A 3 2.77 57.13 13.21
N SER A 4 3.57 57.08 12.14
CA SER A 4 3.44 56.08 11.08
C SER A 4 4.45 54.92 11.19
N HIS A 5 5.35 54.95 12.18
CA HIS A 5 6.47 53.99 12.28
C HIS A 5 6.23 52.85 13.31
N ASP A 6 5.24 52.98 14.21
CA ASP A 6 4.95 51.96 15.24
C ASP A 6 3.88 50.93 14.81
N GLN A 7 3.32 51.06 13.60
CA GLN A 7 2.27 50.16 13.12
C GLN A 7 2.81 48.82 12.57
N HIS A 8 4.13 48.67 12.45
CA HIS A 8 4.75 47.45 11.92
C HIS A 8 5.14 46.41 12.99
N ILE A 9 5.19 46.78 14.28
CA ILE A 9 5.60 45.85 15.36
C ILE A 9 4.38 45.11 15.95
N ASN A 10 3.22 45.77 16.08
CA ASN A 10 2.02 45.19 16.71
C ASN A 10 1.27 44.17 15.83
N THR A 11 1.70 43.96 14.59
CA THR A 11 1.08 42.97 13.68
C THR A 11 1.70 41.57 13.82
N ILE A 12 2.89 41.45 14.44
CA ILE A 12 3.61 40.17 14.56
C ILE A 12 3.17 39.36 15.80
N GLU A 13 2.53 39.99 16.79
CA GLU A 13 2.04 39.30 18.00
C GLU A 13 0.69 38.56 17.79
N GLY A 14 0.02 38.79 16.65
CA GLY A 14 -1.25 38.13 16.29
C GLY A 14 -1.11 36.92 15.37
N ALA A 15 0.12 36.56 14.97
CA ALA A 15 0.36 35.38 14.16
C ALA A 15 0.32 34.14 15.05
N GLY A 16 -0.90 33.65 15.31
CA GLY A 16 -1.17 32.43 16.04
C GLY A 16 -0.37 31.26 15.47
N ILE A 17 0.76 30.97 16.12
CA ILE A 17 1.46 29.71 16.04
C ILE A 17 0.49 28.67 16.59
N ASN A 18 -0.24 28.02 15.67
CA ASN A 18 -1.05 26.86 16.00
C ASN A 18 -0.07 25.70 16.20
N PRO A 19 0.10 25.20 17.44
CA PRO A 19 0.90 24.02 17.66
C PRO A 19 0.21 22.82 16.99
N ASP A 20 0.96 22.22 16.07
CA ASP A 20 1.00 20.79 15.79
C ASP A 20 -0.35 20.07 15.79
N GLN A 21 -0.95 19.99 14.61
CA GLN A 21 -1.91 18.95 14.33
C GLN A 21 -1.20 17.77 13.64
N PRO A 22 -0.92 16.64 14.33
CA PRO A 22 -0.48 15.42 13.68
C PRO A 22 -1.68 14.77 12.97
N HIS A 23 -2.10 15.36 11.85
CA HIS A 23 -3.19 14.86 11.01
C HIS A 23 -2.63 13.90 9.97
N GLY A 24 -2.59 12.60 10.28
CA GLY A 24 -2.21 11.59 9.29
C GLY A 24 -2.65 10.17 9.57
N THR A 25 -2.78 9.73 10.82
CA THR A 25 -2.89 8.29 11.13
C THR A 25 -4.32 7.72 11.02
N LYS A 26 -5.36 8.55 11.08
CA LYS A 26 -6.76 8.10 11.20
C LYS A 26 -7.28 7.41 9.93
N ASP A 27 -6.81 7.82 8.76
CA ASP A 27 -7.29 7.27 7.48
C ASP A 27 -6.71 5.88 7.19
N ILE A 28 -5.46 5.63 7.62
CA ILE A 28 -4.85 4.29 7.53
C ILE A 28 -5.64 3.32 8.41
N TRP A 29 -5.97 3.74 9.63
CA TRP A 29 -6.67 2.88 10.60
C TRP A 29 -8.09 2.51 10.15
N LYS A 30 -8.81 3.45 9.53
CA LYS A 30 -10.11 3.19 8.89
C LYS A 30 -10.02 2.15 7.79
N THR A 31 -9.03 2.28 6.93
CA THR A 31 -8.87 1.39 5.78
C THR A 31 -8.37 0.02 6.23
N PHE A 32 -7.44 -0.04 7.19
CA PHE A 32 -7.03 -1.31 7.80
C PHE A 32 -8.25 -2.09 8.33
N TRP A 33 -9.15 -1.42 9.05
CA TRP A 33 -10.37 -2.04 9.56
C TRP A 33 -11.33 -2.50 8.44
N ILE A 34 -11.50 -1.73 7.36
CA ILE A 34 -12.37 -2.14 6.24
C ILE A 34 -11.81 -3.39 5.54
N LEU A 35 -10.49 -3.43 5.28
CA LEU A 35 -9.87 -4.61 4.67
C LEU A 35 -9.89 -5.81 5.62
N PHE A 36 -9.66 -5.60 6.91
CA PHE A 36 -9.64 -6.68 7.90
C PHE A 36 -11.01 -7.38 7.99
N ILE A 37 -12.09 -6.60 8.08
CA ILE A 37 -13.45 -7.15 8.01
C ILE A 37 -13.67 -7.88 6.69
N LEU A 38 -13.28 -7.27 5.56
CA LEU A 38 -13.44 -7.87 4.24
C LEU A 38 -12.75 -9.24 4.16
N THR A 39 -11.55 -9.40 4.73
CA THR A 39 -10.85 -10.70 4.78
C THR A 39 -11.49 -11.71 5.73
N ILE A 40 -12.02 -11.29 6.88
CA ILE A 40 -12.75 -12.19 7.78
C ILE A 40 -13.99 -12.73 7.07
N VAL A 41 -14.73 -11.85 6.40
CA VAL A 41 -15.92 -12.23 5.63
C VAL A 41 -15.55 -13.17 4.49
N ASP A 42 -14.46 -12.91 3.77
CA ASP A 42 -13.98 -13.75 2.67
C ASP A 42 -13.64 -15.18 3.14
N ILE A 43 -12.94 -15.30 4.28
CA ILE A 43 -12.60 -16.60 4.88
C ILE A 43 -13.87 -17.31 5.37
N ALA A 44 -14.76 -16.61 6.08
CA ALA A 44 -16.01 -17.19 6.55
C ALA A 44 -16.88 -17.68 5.38
N PHE A 45 -16.96 -16.91 4.30
CA PHE A 45 -17.67 -17.28 3.08
C PHE A 45 -17.03 -18.48 2.38
N TYR A 46 -15.69 -18.56 2.37
CA TYR A 46 -14.96 -19.70 1.82
C TYR A 46 -15.28 -21.02 2.53
N PHE A 47 -15.41 -21.00 3.86
CA PHE A 47 -15.78 -22.18 4.65
C PHE A 47 -17.29 -22.50 4.61
N ALA A 48 -18.15 -21.48 4.47
CA ALA A 48 -19.59 -21.66 4.45
C ALA A 48 -20.11 -22.25 3.11
N VAL A 49 -19.44 -21.97 2.00
CA VAL A 49 -19.87 -22.41 0.65
C VAL A 49 -19.12 -23.67 0.25
N SER A 50 -19.86 -24.73 -0.12
CA SER A 50 -19.29 -25.98 -0.66
C SER A 50 -18.39 -25.74 -1.88
N PRO A 51 -17.37 -26.59 -2.10
CA PRO A 51 -16.46 -26.46 -3.23
C PRO A 51 -17.21 -26.51 -4.56
N SER A 52 -17.35 -25.35 -5.20
CA SER A 52 -18.01 -25.15 -6.48
C SER A 52 -17.23 -24.12 -7.30
N MET A 53 -17.27 -24.25 -8.63
CA MET A 53 -16.67 -23.28 -9.56
C MET A 53 -17.10 -21.83 -9.27
N PHE A 54 -18.34 -21.65 -8.80
CA PHE A 54 -18.87 -20.34 -8.41
C PHE A 54 -18.10 -19.70 -7.24
N ARG A 55 -17.68 -20.51 -6.25
CA ARG A 55 -16.89 -20.03 -5.10
C ARG A 55 -15.55 -19.44 -5.53
N ASN A 56 -14.88 -20.10 -6.47
CA ASN A 56 -13.59 -19.63 -6.97
C ASN A 56 -13.72 -18.28 -7.67
N TRP A 57 -14.77 -18.10 -8.49
CA TRP A 57 -15.03 -16.84 -9.18
C TRP A 57 -15.27 -15.68 -8.21
N VAL A 58 -16.10 -15.90 -7.18
CA VAL A 58 -16.36 -14.90 -6.15
C VAL A 58 -15.09 -14.56 -5.35
N PHE A 59 -14.30 -15.57 -5.01
CA PHE A 59 -13.04 -15.39 -4.27
C PHE A 59 -12.00 -14.58 -5.06
N ILE A 60 -11.92 -14.82 -6.37
CA ILE A 60 -11.05 -14.04 -7.27
C ILE A 60 -11.55 -12.59 -7.35
N PHE A 61 -12.87 -12.37 -7.46
CA PHE A 61 -13.44 -11.04 -7.50
C PHE A 61 -13.22 -10.24 -6.20
N LEU A 62 -13.55 -10.81 -5.03
CA LEU A 62 -13.24 -10.21 -3.73
C LEU A 62 -11.73 -10.02 -3.53
N GLY A 63 -10.93 -10.91 -4.11
CA GLY A 63 -9.48 -10.83 -4.18
C GLY A 63 -8.96 -9.60 -4.93
N ILE A 64 -9.62 -9.20 -6.00
CA ILE A 64 -9.29 -7.98 -6.75
C ILE A 64 -9.73 -6.74 -5.96
N VAL A 65 -10.93 -6.77 -5.36
CA VAL A 65 -11.43 -5.67 -4.53
C VAL A 65 -10.47 -5.38 -3.37
N LYS A 66 -10.06 -6.40 -2.62
CA LYS A 66 -9.09 -6.22 -1.52
C LYS A 66 -7.75 -5.66 -2.04
N ALA A 67 -7.26 -6.10 -3.20
CA ALA A 67 -6.02 -5.60 -3.78
C ALA A 67 -6.12 -4.11 -4.16
N TYR A 68 -7.24 -3.69 -4.74
CA TYR A 68 -7.50 -2.27 -5.02
C TYR A 68 -7.51 -1.43 -3.74
N PHE A 69 -8.12 -1.94 -2.67
CA PHE A 69 -8.15 -1.27 -1.37
C PHE A 69 -6.77 -1.19 -0.69
N ILE A 70 -5.93 -2.22 -0.81
CA ILE A 70 -4.52 -2.18 -0.35
C ILE A 70 -3.78 -1.06 -1.09
N VAL A 71 -3.85 -1.04 -2.43
CA VAL A 71 -3.18 -0.03 -3.26
C VAL A 71 -3.73 1.36 -2.97
N GLY A 72 -5.05 1.48 -2.79
CA GLY A 72 -5.75 2.71 -2.45
C GLY A 72 -5.27 3.32 -1.12
N VAL A 73 -5.03 2.53 -0.07
CA VAL A 73 -4.53 3.06 1.21
C VAL A 73 -3.11 3.61 1.10
N PHE A 74 -2.26 2.94 0.33
CA PHE A 74 -0.91 3.42 0.05
C PHE A 74 -0.92 4.63 -0.90
N MET A 75 -2.01 4.82 -1.65
CA MET A 75 -2.19 5.93 -2.59
C MET A 75 -2.92 7.14 -2.00
N HIS A 76 -3.66 6.98 -0.90
CA HIS A 76 -4.38 8.07 -0.24
C HIS A 76 -3.45 8.99 0.60
N MET A 77 -2.38 8.43 1.17
CA MET A 77 -1.33 9.17 1.90
C MET A 77 -0.23 9.72 0.95
N LYS A 78 -0.58 10.06 -0.29
CA LYS A 78 0.38 10.28 -1.38
C LYS A 78 0.83 11.74 -1.56
N TYR A 79 0.23 12.70 -0.85
CA TYR A 79 0.59 14.10 -1.04
C TYR A 79 2.00 14.48 -0.54
N GLU A 80 2.68 13.64 0.26
CA GLU A 80 4.02 13.96 0.77
C GLU A 80 5.19 13.06 0.30
N ARG A 81 4.98 11.88 -0.29
CA ARG A 81 6.04 10.82 -0.25
C ARG A 81 6.17 9.99 -1.53
N LYS A 82 7.09 10.39 -2.41
CA LYS A 82 7.64 9.54 -3.50
C LYS A 82 8.18 8.18 -2.98
N ASN A 83 8.55 8.08 -1.69
CA ASN A 83 9.04 6.86 -1.05
C ASN A 83 7.98 5.74 -0.89
N LEU A 84 6.67 6.06 -0.84
CA LEU A 84 5.66 5.02 -0.66
C LEU A 84 5.44 4.19 -1.93
N ILE A 85 5.62 4.80 -3.10
CA ILE A 85 5.55 4.07 -4.38
C ILE A 85 6.72 3.09 -4.51
N GLN A 86 7.91 3.46 -4.00
CA GLN A 86 9.04 2.55 -3.92
C GLN A 86 8.79 1.37 -2.98
N THR A 87 7.99 1.54 -1.91
CA THR A 87 7.64 0.44 -0.99
C THR A 87 6.76 -0.64 -1.63
N ILE A 88 5.99 -0.30 -2.66
CA ILE A 88 5.19 -1.28 -3.43
C ILE A 88 6.00 -1.84 -4.60
N ILE A 89 6.76 -0.99 -5.30
CA ILE A 89 7.55 -1.40 -6.46
C ILE A 89 8.68 -2.34 -6.07
N LEU A 90 9.36 -2.08 -4.95
CA LEU A 90 10.50 -2.88 -4.49
C LEU A 90 10.16 -4.36 -4.23
N PRO A 91 9.11 -4.72 -3.45
CA PRO A 91 8.76 -6.13 -3.25
C PRO A 91 8.25 -6.81 -4.53
N VAL A 92 7.53 -6.10 -5.41
CA VAL A 92 7.06 -6.67 -6.69
C VAL A 92 8.24 -6.97 -7.62
N LEU A 93 9.18 -6.03 -7.74
CA LEU A 93 10.38 -6.21 -8.55
C LEU A 93 11.28 -7.30 -7.98
N PHE A 94 11.41 -7.39 -6.66
CA PHE A 94 12.18 -8.42 -6.00
C PHE A 94 11.63 -9.83 -6.28
N ILE A 95 10.31 -10.01 -6.24
CA ILE A 95 9.68 -11.30 -6.57
C ILE A 95 9.88 -11.66 -8.04
N LEU A 96 9.68 -10.71 -8.98
CA LEU A 96 9.90 -10.96 -10.41
C LEU A 96 11.37 -11.31 -10.71
N GLY A 97 12.31 -10.61 -10.08
CA GLY A 97 13.74 -10.92 -10.18
C GLY A 97 14.07 -12.32 -9.64
N LEU A 98 13.52 -12.70 -8.49
CA LEU A 98 13.75 -14.01 -7.88
C LEU A 98 13.24 -15.15 -8.78
N ILE A 99 12.04 -14.99 -9.35
CA ILE A 99 11.48 -15.95 -10.30
C ILE A 99 12.39 -16.08 -11.54
N ALA A 100 12.85 -14.96 -12.10
CA ALA A 100 13.72 -14.96 -13.27
C ALA A 100 15.07 -15.65 -13.00
N THR A 101 15.71 -15.36 -11.87
CA THR A 101 16.97 -16.02 -11.47
C THR A 101 16.76 -17.50 -11.20
N CYS A 102 15.65 -17.89 -10.56
CA CYS A 102 15.36 -19.30 -10.28
C CYS A 102 15.16 -20.11 -11.58
N ILE A 103 14.53 -19.52 -12.60
CA ILE A 103 14.40 -20.13 -13.93
C ILE A 103 15.76 -20.23 -14.62
N TYR A 104 16.59 -19.19 -14.56
CA TYR A 104 17.93 -19.19 -15.15
C TYR A 104 18.82 -20.28 -14.54
N GLU A 105 18.86 -20.36 -13.21
CA GLU A 105 19.61 -21.40 -12.49
C GLU A 105 19.06 -22.79 -12.82
N GLY A 106 17.74 -22.96 -12.86
CA GLY A 106 17.10 -24.22 -13.20
C GLY A 106 17.48 -24.73 -14.59
N ASN A 107 17.47 -23.86 -15.60
CA ASN A 107 17.91 -24.20 -16.95
C ASN A 107 19.41 -24.54 -17.03
N PHE A 108 20.24 -23.89 -16.20
CA PHE A 108 21.67 -24.20 -16.13
C PHE A 108 21.91 -25.62 -15.59
N TRP A 109 21.22 -26.02 -14.52
CA TRP A 109 21.31 -27.38 -13.98
C TRP A 109 20.85 -28.45 -14.99
N ASP A 110 19.76 -28.20 -15.70
CA ASP A 110 19.25 -29.11 -16.75
C ASP A 110 20.26 -29.26 -17.90
N SER A 111 20.87 -28.15 -18.33
CA SER A 111 21.89 -28.16 -19.39
C SER A 111 23.18 -28.91 -19.00
N ILE A 112 23.59 -28.86 -17.73
CA ILE A 112 24.75 -29.62 -17.23
C ILE A 112 24.44 -31.11 -17.19
N ASN A 113 23.25 -31.49 -16.74
CA ASN A 113 22.86 -32.90 -16.62
C ASN A 113 22.82 -33.58 -17.99
N ILE A 114 22.35 -32.88 -19.03
CA ILE A 114 22.32 -33.37 -20.42
C ILE A 114 23.71 -33.46 -21.07
N ASN A 115 24.70 -32.66 -20.65
CA ASN A 115 26.06 -32.69 -21.21
C ASN A 115 27.00 -33.70 -20.52
N LEU A 116 26.53 -34.34 -19.44
CA LEU A 116 27.27 -35.34 -18.68
C LEU A 116 26.78 -36.78 -18.92
N ASP A 117 25.72 -36.93 -19.74
CA ASP A 117 25.22 -38.19 -20.33
C ASP A 117 25.80 -38.40 -21.74
#